data_AF-A0A1C5RYU9-F1
#
_entry.id   AF-A0A1C5RYU9-F1
#
_cell.length_a   1.000
_cell.length_b   1.000
_cell.length_c   1.000
_cell.angle_alpha   90.00
_cell.angle_beta   90.00
_cell.angle_gamma   90.00
#
_symmetry.space_group_name_H-M   'P 1'
#
loop_
_entity.id
_entity.type
_entity.pdbx_description
1 polymer ?
#
loop_
_entity_poly.entity_id
_entity_poly.type
_entity_poly.pdbx_seq_one_letter_code
_entity_poly.pdbx_strand_id
1 'polypeptide(L)'
;MSIGVPEEKFWDSTPYDLEPYMEAYNLKRKVSDAEAWQFNMYTMCAVQTAVANVLIGKKSKAEYLKEPFSQTAEKQKQEDEENLSETEKKRQRDRLLMTLQLMQANFELNHGNNDEGRQD
;
A
#
# COMPACT_ATOMS: atom_id res chain seq x y z
N MET A 1 -4.16 -1.74 -18.49
CA MET A 1 -3.13 -1.67 -17.44
C MET A 1 -3.54 -0.71 -16.35
N SER A 2 -3.56 -1.20 -15.11
CA SER A 2 -4.10 -0.53 -13.92
C SER A 2 -3.30 0.71 -13.49
N ILE A 3 -2.01 0.78 -13.78
CA ILE A 3 -1.11 1.90 -13.40
C ILE A 3 -0.73 2.81 -14.58
N GLY A 4 -1.34 2.62 -15.76
CA GLY A 4 -1.12 3.50 -16.93
C GLY A 4 0.17 3.27 -17.71
N VAL A 5 0.93 2.21 -17.41
CA VAL A 5 2.05 1.73 -18.25
C VAL A 5 1.49 1.07 -19.52
N PRO A 6 2.15 1.11 -20.69
CA PRO A 6 1.85 0.27 -21.88
C PRO A 6 2.33 -1.18 -21.72
N GLU A 7 1.73 -2.15 -22.42
CA GLU A 7 1.88 -3.58 -22.07
C GLU A 7 3.24 -4.10 -22.44
N GLU A 8 3.69 -3.75 -23.64
CA GLU A 8 5.04 -3.99 -24.13
C GLU A 8 6.08 -3.42 -23.15
N LYS A 9 5.88 -2.17 -22.72
CA LYS A 9 6.78 -1.52 -21.76
C LYS A 9 6.77 -2.21 -20.39
N PHE A 10 5.63 -2.72 -19.93
CA PHE A 10 5.52 -3.37 -18.62
C PHE A 10 6.37 -4.64 -18.54
N TRP A 11 6.33 -5.48 -19.58
CA TRP A 11 7.09 -6.73 -19.60
C TRP A 11 8.60 -6.52 -19.71
N ASP A 12 9.03 -5.43 -20.35
CA ASP A 12 10.44 -5.09 -20.54
C ASP A 12 11.01 -4.18 -19.42
N SER A 13 10.21 -3.79 -18.43
CA SER A 13 10.62 -2.85 -17.37
C SER A 13 11.11 -3.55 -16.10
N THR A 14 12.02 -2.90 -15.39
CA THR A 14 12.37 -3.26 -14.02
C THR A 14 11.42 -2.56 -13.03
N PRO A 15 11.34 -3.02 -11.76
CA PRO A 15 10.55 -2.33 -10.73
C PRO A 15 10.86 -0.83 -10.62
N TYR A 16 12.13 -0.45 -10.80
CA TYR A 16 12.58 0.95 -10.78
C TYR A 16 11.97 1.77 -11.92
N ASP A 17 11.89 1.22 -13.12
CA ASP A 17 11.29 1.90 -14.28
C ASP A 17 9.77 2.12 -14.11
N LEU A 18 9.13 1.33 -13.25
CA LEU A 18 7.69 1.38 -12.96
C LEU A 18 7.34 2.33 -11.80
N GLU A 19 8.29 2.72 -10.96
CA GLU A 19 8.10 3.67 -9.85
C GLU A 19 7.36 4.94 -10.25
N PRO A 20 7.77 5.70 -11.30
CA PRO A 20 7.11 6.95 -11.66
C PRO A 20 5.63 6.74 -12.08
N TYR A 21 5.31 5.60 -12.68
CA TYR A 21 3.93 5.27 -13.03
C TYR A 21 3.08 4.95 -11.80
N MET A 22 3.67 4.23 -10.84
CA MET A 22 3.02 3.94 -9.57
C MET A 22 2.75 5.22 -8.78
N GLU A 23 3.72 6.14 -8.72
CA GLU A 23 3.56 7.45 -8.09
C GLU A 23 2.46 8.28 -8.76
N ALA A 24 2.47 8.38 -10.09
CA ALA A 24 1.45 9.09 -10.84
C ALA A 24 0.04 8.49 -10.62
N TYR A 25 -0.06 7.16 -10.59
CA TYR A 25 -1.31 6.46 -10.29
C TYR A 25 -1.82 6.76 -8.88
N ASN A 26 -0.93 6.71 -7.88
CA ASN A 26 -1.27 7.06 -6.51
C ASN A 26 -1.70 8.52 -6.38
N LEU A 27 -1.01 9.44 -7.05
CA LEU A 27 -1.38 10.86 -7.09
C LEU A 27 -2.78 11.05 -7.69
N LYS A 28 -3.08 10.39 -8.82
CA LYS A 28 -4.40 10.43 -9.43
C LYS A 28 -5.50 9.95 -8.46
N ARG A 29 -5.23 8.89 -7.70
CA ARG A 29 -6.18 8.39 -6.68
C ARG A 29 -6.40 9.40 -5.56
N LYS A 30 -5.35 10.07 -5.07
CA LYS A 30 -5.47 11.13 -4.06
C LYS A 30 -6.31 12.31 -4.55
N VAL A 31 -6.10 12.73 -5.80
CA VAL A 31 -6.90 13.81 -6.41
C VAL A 31 -8.36 13.41 -6.49
N SER A 32 -8.65 12.22 -7.02
CA SER A 32 -10.03 11.72 -7.10
C SER A 32 -10.71 11.60 -5.74
N ASP A 33 -9.97 11.22 -4.70
CA ASP A 33 -10.49 11.14 -3.33
C ASP A 33 -10.78 12.54 -2.76
N ALA A 34 -9.87 13.49 -2.95
CA ALA A 34 -10.05 14.87 -2.51
C ALA A 34 -11.24 15.56 -3.21
N GLU A 35 -11.41 15.33 -4.51
CA GLU A 35 -12.57 15.81 -5.27
C GLU A 35 -13.87 15.21 -4.74
N ALA A 36 -13.92 13.89 -4.53
CA ALA A 36 -15.09 13.22 -3.97
C ALA A 36 -15.46 13.77 -2.59
N TRP A 37 -14.47 14.06 -1.74
CA TRP A 37 -14.68 14.72 -0.45
C TRP A 37 -15.25 16.14 -0.62
N GLN A 38 -14.62 16.96 -1.48
CA GLN A 38 -15.03 18.35 -1.72
C GLN A 38 -16.45 18.46 -2.29
N PHE A 39 -16.85 17.50 -3.14
CA PHE A 39 -18.20 17.42 -3.70
C PHE A 39 -19.20 16.69 -2.81
N ASN A 40 -18.85 16.39 -1.55
CA ASN A 40 -19.70 15.70 -0.57
C ASN A 40 -20.21 14.33 -1.05
N MET A 41 -19.40 13.61 -1.84
CA MET A 41 -19.77 12.32 -2.42
C MET A 41 -19.62 11.14 -1.44
N TYR A 42 -19.16 11.35 -0.20
CA TYR A 42 -19.08 10.30 0.82
C TYR A 42 -20.44 10.05 1.50
N THR A 43 -21.48 9.83 0.69
CA THR A 43 -22.87 9.72 1.14
C THR A 43 -23.06 8.60 2.16
N MET A 44 -22.42 7.45 1.97
CA MET A 44 -22.50 6.35 2.92
C MET A 44 -21.94 6.73 4.30
N CYS A 45 -20.83 7.46 4.35
CA CYS A 45 -20.24 7.92 5.61
C CYS A 45 -21.16 8.92 6.32
N ALA A 46 -21.74 9.86 5.57
CA ALA A 46 -22.71 10.81 6.13
C ALA A 46 -23.92 10.08 6.73
N VAL A 47 -24.49 9.11 6.01
CA VAL A 47 -25.63 8.31 6.48
C VAL A 47 -25.25 7.49 7.72
N GLN A 48 -24.09 6.81 7.71
CA GLN A 48 -23.62 6.03 8.85
C GLN A 48 -23.45 6.89 10.10
N THR A 49 -22.81 8.05 9.97
CA THR A 49 -22.65 9.00 11.08
C THR A 49 -24.00 9.49 11.60
N ALA A 50 -24.93 9.83 10.71
CA ALA A 50 -26.27 10.25 11.11
C ALA A 50 -27.03 9.14 11.84
N VAL A 51 -27.02 7.91 11.31
CA VAL A 51 -27.66 6.74 11.95
C VAL A 51 -27.05 6.45 13.31
N ALA A 52 -25.72 6.47 13.44
CA ALA A 52 -25.03 6.29 14.71
C ALA A 52 -25.44 7.36 15.73
N ASN A 53 -25.51 8.63 15.31
CA ASN A 53 -25.92 9.74 16.17
C ASN A 53 -27.38 9.63 16.61
N VAL A 54 -28.28 9.13 15.76
CA VAL A 54 -29.68 8.90 16.11
C VAL A 54 -29.84 7.73 17.09
N LEU A 55 -29.16 6.61 16.85
CA LEU A 55 -29.30 5.40 17.67
C LEU A 55 -28.61 5.52 19.04
N ILE A 56 -27.42 6.13 19.09
CA ILE A 56 -26.63 6.28 20.32
C ILE A 56 -26.99 7.58 21.06
N GLY A 57 -27.51 8.58 20.35
CA GLY A 57 -27.89 9.87 20.90
C GLY A 57 -26.69 10.66 21.41
N LYS A 58 -26.85 11.36 22.53
CA LYS A 58 -25.86 12.31 23.10
C LYS A 58 -24.50 11.68 23.48
N LYS A 59 -24.41 10.36 23.55
CA LYS A 59 -23.16 9.63 23.84
C LYS A 59 -22.36 9.28 22.59
N SER A 60 -22.92 9.54 21.40
CA SER A 60 -22.27 9.24 20.15
C SER A 60 -21.00 10.07 19.99
N LYS A 61 -19.93 9.40 19.57
CA LYS A 61 -18.67 10.02 19.14
C LYS A 61 -18.52 9.99 17.61
N ALA A 62 -19.58 9.62 16.89
CA ALA A 62 -19.54 9.53 15.44
C ALA A 62 -19.52 10.94 14.84
N GLU A 63 -18.41 11.26 14.17
CA GLU A 63 -18.24 12.49 13.41
C GLU A 63 -18.11 12.15 11.93
N TYR A 64 -18.54 13.07 11.07
CA TYR A 64 -18.27 12.95 9.64
C TYR A 64 -16.79 13.27 9.37
N LEU A 65 -16.24 12.69 8.30
CA LEU A 65 -14.83 12.86 7.96
C LEU A 65 -14.48 14.34 7.72
N LYS A 66 -13.44 14.81 8.41
CA LYS A 66 -12.95 16.20 8.32
C LYS A 66 -11.96 16.40 7.17
N GLU A 67 -11.45 15.32 6.61
CA GLU A 67 -10.45 15.30 5.54
C GLU A 67 -10.69 14.08 4.64
N PRO A 68 -10.13 14.05 3.41
CA PRO A 68 -10.19 12.90 2.52
C PRO A 68 -9.58 11.62 3.15
N PHE A 69 -10.05 10.46 2.70
CA PHE A 69 -9.55 9.16 3.19
C PHE A 69 -8.05 9.00 2.99
N SER A 70 -7.52 9.45 1.85
CA SER A 70 -6.10 9.33 1.55
C SER A 70 -5.23 10.06 2.57
N GLN A 71 -5.68 11.23 3.04
CA GLN A 71 -4.94 12.01 4.03
C GLN A 71 -5.03 11.37 5.42
N THR A 72 -6.20 10.85 5.79
CA THR A 72 -6.38 10.17 7.07
C THR A 72 -5.51 8.91 7.14
N ALA A 73 -5.46 8.14 6.06
CA ALA A 73 -4.63 6.94 5.97
C ALA A 73 -3.12 7.24 6.02
N GLU A 74 -2.68 8.37 5.46
CA GLU A 74 -1.28 8.80 5.52
C GLU A 74 -0.85 9.20 6.93
N LYS A 75 -1.68 9.99 7.63
CA LYS A 75 -1.43 10.36 9.02
C LYS A 75 -1.35 9.14 9.91
N GLN A 76 -2.26 8.19 9.73
CA GLN A 76 -2.27 6.96 10.51
C GLN A 76 -1.03 6.09 10.24
N LYS A 77 -0.57 6.00 8.98
CA LYS A 77 0.69 5.32 8.66
C LYS A 77 1.91 5.99 9.30
N GLN A 78 1.96 7.33 9.29
CA GLN A 78 3.05 8.07 9.94
C GLN A 78 3.05 7.82 11.45
N GLU A 79 1.87 7.87 12.09
CA GLU A 79 1.72 7.55 13.51
C GLU A 79 2.14 6.10 13.80
N ASP A 80 1.72 5.14 12.98
CA ASP A 80 2.08 3.73 13.16
C ASP A 80 3.60 3.51 12.97
N GLU A 81 4.23 4.18 12.00
CA GLU A 81 5.68 4.13 11.78
C GLU A 81 6.47 4.75 12.94
N GLU A 82 6.01 5.89 13.48
CA GLU A 82 6.62 6.53 14.63
C GLU A 82 6.45 5.70 15.92
N ASN A 83 5.31 5.03 16.09
CA ASN A 83 4.98 4.24 17.27
C ASN A 83 5.31 2.75 17.14
N LEU A 84 6.10 2.35 16.13
CA LEU A 84 6.42 0.96 15.91
C LEU A 84 7.26 0.41 17.08
N SER A 85 6.66 -0.49 17.87
CA SER A 85 7.33 -1.15 18.99
C SER A 85 8.61 -1.87 18.51
N GLU A 86 9.64 -1.88 19.35
CA GLU A 86 10.89 -2.64 19.11
C GLU A 86 10.63 -4.13 18.84
N THR A 87 9.57 -4.70 19.41
CA THR A 87 9.14 -6.08 19.12
C THR A 87 8.69 -6.26 17.68
N GLU A 88 7.98 -5.27 17.13
CA GLU A 88 7.47 -5.31 15.77
C GLU A 88 8.61 -5.10 14.77
N LYS A 89 9.53 -4.17 15.06
CA LYS A 89 10.77 -3.98 14.28
C LYS A 89 11.60 -5.25 14.22
N LYS A 90 11.73 -5.97 15.34
CA LYS A 90 12.43 -7.27 15.38
C LYS A 90 11.74 -8.30 14.48
N ARG A 91 10.40 -8.43 14.58
CA ARG A 91 9.62 -9.36 13.75
C ARG A 91 9.75 -9.06 12.25
N GLN A 92 9.76 -7.79 11.87
CA GLN A 92 9.97 -7.38 10.48
C GLN A 92 11.36 -7.76 9.97
N ARG A 93 12.40 -7.56 10.78
CA ARG A 93 13.78 -8.00 10.45
C ARG A 93 13.87 -9.51 10.27
N ASP A 94 13.28 -10.28 11.18
CA ASP A 94 13.31 -11.75 11.11
C ASP A 94 12.60 -12.25 9.85
N ARG A 95 11.47 -11.63 9.48
CA ARG A 95 10.74 -11.93 8.24
C ARG A 95 11.55 -11.61 6.99
N LEU A 96 12.25 -10.47 6.98
CA LEU A 96 13.12 -10.08 5.87
C LEU A 96 14.26 -11.08 5.69
N LEU A 97 14.94 -11.47 6.77
CA LEU A 97 16.03 -12.46 6.71
C LEU A 97 15.54 -13.80 6.16
N MET A 98 14.39 -14.30 6.61
CA MET A 98 13.79 -15.52 6.09
C MET A 98 13.47 -15.41 4.60
N THR A 99 12.96 -14.26 4.16
CA THR A 99 12.65 -14.02 2.74
C THR A 99 13.91 -14.02 1.88
N LEU A 100 14.99 -13.37 2.36
CA LEU A 100 16.28 -13.35 1.67
C LEU A 100 16.90 -14.75 1.57
N GLN A 101 16.80 -15.55 2.63
CA GLN A 101 17.26 -16.94 2.61
C GLN A 101 16.50 -17.79 1.59
N LEU A 102 15.17 -17.62 1.51
CA LEU A 102 14.36 -18.29 0.49
C LEU A 102 14.74 -17.85 -0.92
N MET A 103 14.95 -16.55 -1.13
CA MET A 103 15.41 -16.01 -2.42
C MET A 103 16.77 -16.59 -2.81
N GLN A 104 17.72 -16.66 -1.87
CA GLN A 104 19.03 -17.27 -2.09
C GLN A 104 18.92 -18.76 -2.44
N ALA A 105 18.17 -19.53 -1.65
CA ALA A 105 17.96 -20.95 -1.94
C ALA A 105 17.31 -21.17 -3.31
N ASN A 106 16.30 -20.37 -3.66
CA ASN A 106 15.69 -20.40 -5.00
C ASN A 106 16.70 -20.03 -6.10
N PHE A 107 17.58 -19.07 -5.86
CA PHE A 107 18.62 -18.69 -6.81
C PHE A 107 19.62 -19.84 -7.03
N GLU A 108 20.14 -20.42 -5.95
CA GLU A 108 21.07 -21.56 -5.97
C GLU A 108 20.45 -22.78 -6.67
N LEU A 109 19.18 -23.10 -6.40
CA LEU A 109 18.48 -24.21 -7.07
C LEU A 109 18.34 -23.98 -8.59
N ASN A 110 18.09 -22.76 -9.03
CA ASN A 110 17.90 -22.44 -10.45
C ASN A 110 19.21 -22.21 -11.22
N HIS A 111 20.33 -21.96 -10.52
CA HIS A 111 21.62 -21.64 -11.15
C HIS A 111 22.73 -22.65 -10.81
N GLY A 112 22.51 -23.58 -9.88
CA GLY A 112 23.51 -24.54 -9.40
C GLY A 112 23.82 -25.71 -10.35
N ASN A 113 23.10 -25.86 -11.47
CA ASN A 113 23.28 -26.98 -12.41
C ASN A 113 23.98 -26.59 -13.74
N ASN A 114 24.56 -25.40 -13.86
CA ASN A 114 25.23 -24.97 -15.10
C ASN A 114 26.75 -25.23 -15.16
N ASP A 115 27.35 -25.89 -14.16
CA ASP A 115 28.81 -26.13 -14.11
C ASP A 115 29.25 -27.59 -14.29
N GLU A 116 28.36 -28.52 -14.63
CA GLU A 116 28.72 -29.92 -14.96
C GLU A 116 28.75 -30.23 -16.47
N GLY A 117 28.95 -29.22 -17.33
CA GLY A 117 28.77 -29.39 -18.78
C GLY A 117 29.77 -28.71 -19.71
N ARG A 118 30.89 -28.15 -19.24
CA ARG A 118 31.90 -27.58 -20.13
C ARG A 118 33.27 -28.24 -19.96
N GLN A 119 33.43 -29.36 -20.68
CA GLN A 119 34.75 -29.90 -21.04
C GLN A 119 35.13 -29.34 -22.41
N ASP A 120 36.03 -28.35 -22.40
CA ASP A 120 36.84 -27.94 -23.56
C ASP A 120 38.27 -28.44 -23.30
#